data_AF-A0A4U6UKV9-F1
#
_entry.id   AF-A0A4U6UKV9-F1
#
_cell.length_a   1.000
_cell.length_b   1.000
_cell.length_c   1.000
_cell.angle_alpha   90.00
_cell.angle_beta   90.00
_cell.angle_gamma   90.00
#
_symmetry.space_group_name_H-M   'P 1'
#
loop_
_entity.id
_entity.type
_entity.pdbx_description
1 polymer ?
#
loop_
_entity_poly.entity_id
_entity_poly.type
_entity_poly.pdbx_seq_one_letter_code
_entity_poly.pdbx_strand_id
1 'polypeptide(L)'
;MWSGVPLTGNVFDLLPLPSGVPVPMCFCGDPCKVAKSDAEDTYKQRYWMCSNFEFEPTLRQRRINKMTPPPFCDFKQWIDTEIKPEDKEGMQYMLRWAAENKERMEKRLREEAAEKEHKEEEERRCVAAERERRGRGSLSVHAEQKQRSRRIPMP
;
A
#
# COMPACT_ATOMS: atom_id res chain seq x y z
N MET A 1 0.28 22.96 15.75
CA MET A 1 1.57 23.50 15.29
C MET A 1 2.42 22.31 14.86
N TRP A 2 2.45 22.04 13.55
CA TRP A 2 3.36 21.06 12.98
C TRP A 2 4.68 21.78 12.71
N SER A 3 5.72 21.43 13.46
CA SER A 3 7.07 21.86 13.15
C SER A 3 7.52 21.08 11.92
N GLY A 4 7.52 21.75 10.76
CA GLY A 4 8.06 21.23 9.53
C GLY A 4 9.54 20.91 9.71
N VAL A 5 9.86 19.61 9.76
CA VAL A 5 11.21 19.13 9.51
C VAL A 5 11.32 18.99 7.99
N PRO A 6 12.24 19.70 7.32
CA PRO A 6 12.40 19.56 5.89
C PRO A 6 12.88 18.13 5.59
N LEU A 7 12.18 17.45 4.67
CA LEU A 7 12.61 16.20 4.02
C LEU A 7 13.77 16.47 3.05
N THR A 8 14.81 17.16 3.52
CA THR A 8 16.08 17.33 2.81
C THR A 8 17.15 16.57 3.57
N GLY A 9 16.95 15.26 3.70
CA GLY A 9 18.05 14.32 3.91
C GLY A 9 18.26 13.63 2.57
N ASN A 10 19.38 13.89 1.92
CA ASN A 10 19.76 13.18 0.72
C ASN A 10 19.85 11.69 1.08
N VAL A 11 19.36 10.79 0.21
CA VAL A 11 19.52 9.33 0.40
C VAL A 11 21.00 8.92 0.50
N PHE A 12 21.91 9.81 0.10
CA PHE A 12 23.36 9.66 0.19
C PHE A 12 24.02 10.38 1.38
N ASP A 13 23.26 10.97 2.31
CA ASP A 13 23.85 11.54 3.52
C ASP A 13 24.31 10.40 4.42
N LEU A 14 25.62 10.12 4.35
CA LEU A 14 26.29 9.20 5.27
C LEU A 14 25.90 9.59 6.69
N LEU A 15 25.32 8.64 7.42
CA LEU A 15 24.94 8.86 8.80
C LEU A 15 26.17 9.36 9.58
N PRO A 16 26.00 10.37 10.46
CA PRO A 16 27.11 10.91 11.20
C PRO A 16 27.77 9.80 12.00
N LEU A 17 29.10 9.72 11.87
CA LEU A 17 29.89 8.74 12.60
C LEU A 17 29.66 8.92 14.11
N PRO A 18 29.52 7.82 14.87
CA PRO A 18 29.46 7.91 16.32
C PRO A 18 30.74 8.57 16.84
N SER A 19 30.60 9.71 17.52
CA SER A 19 31.75 10.41 18.10
C SER A 19 32.44 9.52 19.15
N GLY A 20 33.76 9.40 19.08
CA GLY A 20 34.56 8.66 20.05
C GLY A 20 34.62 7.13 19.86
N VAL A 21 33.95 6.57 18.84
CA VAL A 21 34.03 5.13 18.52
C VAL A 21 34.98 4.93 17.34
N PRO A 22 36.02 4.09 17.45
CA PRO A 22 36.92 3.82 16.33
C PRO A 22 36.14 3.16 15.18
N VAL A 23 36.25 3.72 13.98
CA VAL A 23 35.66 3.15 12.76
C VAL A 23 36.41 1.87 12.42
N PRO A 24 35.75 0.70 12.34
CA PRO A 24 36.43 -0.54 11.96
C PRO A 24 36.87 -0.48 10.50
N MET A 25 38.04 -1.06 10.22
CA MET A 25 38.50 -1.31 8.86
C MET A 25 38.24 -2.77 8.50
N CYS A 26 37.47 -2.99 7.44
CA CYS A 26 37.31 -4.31 6.85
C CYS A 26 38.53 -4.67 5.98
N PHE A 27 38.59 -5.90 5.47
CA PHE A 27 39.68 -6.36 4.61
C PHE A 27 39.77 -5.64 3.25
N CYS A 28 38.78 -4.80 2.89
CA CYS A 28 38.84 -3.98 1.68
C CYS A 28 39.76 -2.75 1.81
N GLY A 29 40.21 -2.40 3.02
CA GLY A 29 41.13 -1.28 3.25
C GLY A 29 40.47 0.10 3.39
N ASP A 30 39.22 0.26 2.96
CA ASP A 30 38.45 1.49 3.17
C ASP A 30 37.73 1.48 4.54
N PRO A 31 37.54 2.65 5.19
CA PRO A 31 36.73 2.77 6.40
C PRO A 31 35.30 2.27 6.17
N CYS A 32 34.76 1.51 7.13
CA CYS A 32 33.37 1.07 7.07
C CYS A 32 32.39 2.25 7.21
N LYS A 33 31.23 2.13 6.58
CA LYS A 33 30.14 3.10 6.67
C LYS A 33 29.09 2.67 7.70
N VAL A 34 28.33 3.64 8.22
CA VAL A 34 27.21 3.38 9.13
C VAL A 34 25.92 3.22 8.33
N ALA A 35 25.16 2.17 8.61
CA ALA A 35 23.79 2.01 8.16
C ALA A 35 22.85 1.79 9.36
N LYS A 36 21.55 1.88 9.09
CA LYS A 36 20.47 1.57 10.05
C LYS A 36 19.72 0.33 9.56
N SER A 37 19.28 -0.50 10.48
CA SER A 37 18.42 -1.64 10.16
C SER A 37 16.96 -1.20 10.08
N ASP A 38 16.23 -1.75 9.11
CA ASP A 38 14.78 -1.58 8.99
C ASP A 38 14.01 -2.82 9.50
N ALA A 39 14.72 -3.85 9.97
CA ALA A 39 14.10 -5.04 10.54
C ALA A 39 13.49 -4.74 11.92
N GLU A 40 12.36 -5.36 12.24
CA GLU A 40 11.56 -5.06 13.44
C GLU A 40 12.32 -5.28 14.76
N ASP A 41 13.12 -6.35 14.82
CA ASP A 41 13.91 -6.75 15.98
C ASP A 41 15.18 -5.91 16.19
N THR A 42 15.58 -5.16 15.16
CA THR A 42 16.79 -4.33 15.15
C THR A 42 16.48 -2.91 14.64
N TYR A 43 15.22 -2.48 14.76
CA TYR A 43 14.73 -1.28 14.06
C TYR A 43 15.53 -0.03 14.43
N LYS A 44 16.06 0.63 13.39
CA LYS A 44 16.94 1.80 13.43
C LYS A 44 18.25 1.62 14.21
N GLN A 45 18.58 0.42 14.65
CA GLN A 45 19.90 0.13 15.23
C GLN A 45 20.97 0.38 14.17
N ARG A 46 22.03 1.07 14.60
CA ARG A 46 23.16 1.37 13.72
C ARG A 46 24.12 0.20 13.70
N TYR A 47 24.68 -0.05 12.53
CA TYR A 47 25.77 -1.01 12.34
C TYR A 47 26.79 -0.47 11.36
N TRP A 48 28.03 -0.87 11.55
CA TRP A 48 29.09 -0.74 10.56
C TRP A 48 28.90 -1.76 9.46
N MET A 49 29.09 -1.35 8.22
CA MET A 49 29.13 -2.24 7.06
C MET A 49 30.19 -1.81 6.07
N CYS A 50 30.71 -2.78 5.30
CA CYS A 50 31.62 -2.45 4.21
C CYS A 50 30.93 -1.57 3.15
N SER A 51 31.67 -0.61 2.58
CA SER A 51 31.21 0.15 1.41
C SER A 51 31.00 -0.75 0.18
N ASN A 52 31.71 -1.88 0.12
CA ASN A 52 31.59 -2.93 -0.90
C ASN A 52 30.68 -4.10 -0.46
N PHE A 53 29.73 -3.84 0.45
CA PHE A 53 28.73 -4.83 0.89
C PHE A 53 27.68 -5.14 -0.19
N GLU A 54 27.25 -4.12 -0.93
CA GLU A 54 26.37 -4.25 -2.09
C GLU A 54 27.07 -3.65 -3.31
N PHE A 55 27.04 -4.34 -4.46
CA PHE A 55 27.66 -3.84 -5.68
C PHE A 55 26.77 -2.76 -6.24
N GLU A 56 27.12 -1.51 -5.99
CA GLU A 56 26.50 -0.38 -6.66
C GLU A 56 27.37 0.05 -7.86
N PRO A 57 27.08 -0.44 -9.08
CA PRO A 57 27.85 -0.03 -10.24
C PRO A 57 27.67 1.46 -10.49
N THR A 58 28.78 2.17 -10.70
CA THR A 58 28.77 3.59 -11.10
C THR A 58 28.03 3.78 -12.41
N LEU A 59 27.51 5.00 -12.66
CA LEU A 59 26.86 5.34 -13.94
C LEU A 59 27.75 5.03 -15.15
N ARG A 60 29.07 5.19 -15.00
CA ARG A 60 30.05 4.85 -16.04
C ARG A 60 30.12 3.34 -16.29
N GLN A 61 30.20 2.52 -15.25
CA GLN A 61 30.20 1.05 -15.35
C GLN A 61 28.90 0.52 -16.00
N ARG A 62 27.76 1.13 -15.65
CA ARG A 62 26.46 0.85 -16.29
C ARG A 62 26.49 1.11 -17.80
N ARG A 63 27.05 2.25 -18.22
CA ARG A 63 27.13 2.64 -19.64
C ARG A 63 28.03 1.72 -20.49
N ILE A 64 29.10 1.18 -19.92
CA ILE A 64 30.07 0.33 -20.65
C ILE A 64 29.82 -1.18 -20.48
N ASN A 65 28.69 -1.56 -19.86
CA ASN A 65 28.31 -2.94 -19.54
C ASN A 65 29.42 -3.76 -18.87
N LYS A 66 30.26 -3.11 -18.04
CA LYS A 66 31.28 -3.77 -17.21
C LYS A 66 30.75 -3.93 -15.80
N MET A 67 30.01 -5.01 -15.60
CA MET A 67 29.31 -5.33 -14.35
C MET A 67 30.05 -6.31 -13.46
N THR A 68 31.30 -6.69 -13.76
CA THR A 68 32.05 -7.62 -12.90
C THR A 68 32.16 -7.02 -11.50
N PRO A 69 31.41 -7.53 -10.52
CA PRO A 69 31.42 -6.96 -9.20
C PRO A 69 32.74 -7.34 -8.53
N PRO A 70 33.38 -6.43 -7.78
CA PRO A 70 34.38 -6.84 -6.81
C PRO A 70 33.80 -7.93 -5.90
N PRO A 71 34.62 -8.86 -5.39
CA PRO A 71 34.14 -9.82 -4.40
C PRO A 71 33.50 -9.05 -3.24
N PHE A 72 32.27 -9.41 -2.88
CA PHE A 72 31.55 -8.74 -1.81
C PHE A 72 32.28 -8.89 -0.49
N CYS A 73 32.33 -7.81 0.28
CA CYS A 73 32.75 -7.86 1.67
C CYS A 73 31.52 -7.81 2.54
N ASP A 74 31.26 -8.92 3.22
CA ASP A 74 30.12 -9.17 4.10
C ASP A 74 30.32 -8.62 5.52
N PHE A 75 31.40 -7.86 5.75
CA PHE A 75 31.71 -7.27 7.04
C PHE A 75 30.53 -6.46 7.57
N LYS A 76 30.02 -6.88 8.73
CA LYS A 76 28.95 -6.22 9.50
C LYS A 76 29.29 -6.27 10.99
N GLN A 77 29.13 -5.14 11.68
CA GLN A 77 29.32 -5.07 13.12
C GLN A 77 28.34 -4.09 13.75
N TRP A 78 27.57 -4.54 14.73
CA TRP A 78 26.59 -3.71 15.43
C TRP A 78 27.25 -2.60 16.26
N ILE A 79 26.67 -1.40 16.20
CA ILE A 79 27.05 -0.23 17.02
C ILE A 79 26.10 -0.13 18.21
N ASP A 80 24.80 -0.20 17.94
CA ASP A 80 23.77 -0.20 18.96
C ASP A 80 23.37 -1.66 19.25
N THR A 81 23.30 -2.04 20.53
CA THR A 81 22.88 -3.39 20.95
C THR A 81 21.38 -3.47 21.27
N GLU A 82 20.74 -2.32 21.50
CA GLU A 82 19.32 -2.21 21.86
C GLU A 82 18.61 -1.17 20.99
N ILE A 83 17.32 -1.37 20.73
CA ILE A 83 16.48 -0.38 20.05
C ILE A 83 16.18 0.75 21.03
N LYS A 84 16.33 1.99 20.59
CA LYS A 84 15.99 3.16 21.41
C LYS A 84 14.48 3.17 21.73
N PRO A 85 14.08 3.53 22.96
CA PRO A 85 12.67 3.60 23.33
C PRO A 85 11.83 4.43 22.35
N GLU A 86 12.34 5.58 21.90
CA GLU A 86 11.65 6.48 20.97
C GLU A 86 11.44 5.84 19.59
N ASP A 87 12.42 5.06 19.13
CA ASP A 87 12.34 4.35 17.86
C ASP A 87 11.35 3.18 17.93
N LYS A 88 11.27 2.50 19.10
CA LYS A 88 10.28 1.46 19.37
C LYS A 88 8.86 2.02 19.41
N GLU A 89 8.65 3.15 20.09
CA GLU A 89 7.36 3.85 20.11
C GLU A 89 6.96 4.29 18.70
N GLY A 90 7.89 4.86 17.93
CA GLY A 90 7.66 5.26 16.56
C GLY A 90 7.26 4.09 15.66
N MET A 91 7.92 2.93 15.80
CA MET A 91 7.57 1.72 15.06
C MET A 91 6.17 1.22 15.43
N GLN A 92 5.84 1.14 16.72
CA GLN A 92 4.52 0.72 17.19
C GLN A 92 3.41 1.65 16.71
N TYR A 93 3.66 2.96 16.68
CA TYR A 93 2.74 3.94 16.13
C TYR A 93 2.47 3.69 14.64
N MET A 94 3.53 3.48 13.84
CA MET A 94 3.39 3.21 12.41
C MET A 94 2.63 1.91 12.13
N LEU A 95 2.90 0.85 12.90
CA LEU A 95 2.18 -0.43 12.80
C LEU A 95 0.69 -0.27 13.14
N ARG A 96 0.37 0.46 14.22
CA ARG A 96 -1.02 0.76 14.60
C ARG A 96 -1.73 1.54 13.51
N TRP A 97 -1.09 2.60 13.01
CA TRP A 97 -1.64 3.42 11.94
C TRP A 97 -1.88 2.62 10.65
N ALA A 98 -0.96 1.72 10.29
CA ALA A 98 -1.11 0.86 9.12
C ALA A 98 -2.30 -0.11 9.29
N ALA A 99 -2.48 -0.68 10.49
CA ALA A 99 -3.62 -1.55 10.80
C ALA A 99 -4.95 -0.78 10.75
N GLU A 100 -5.05 0.38 11.41
CA GLU A 100 -6.25 1.23 11.38
C GLU A 100 -6.59 1.69 9.96
N ASN A 101 -5.58 2.07 9.18
CA ASN A 101 -5.77 2.46 7.79
C ASN A 101 -6.24 1.27 6.94
N LYS A 102 -5.68 0.08 7.14
CA LYS A 102 -6.10 -1.15 6.45
C LYS A 102 -7.56 -1.49 6.77
N GLU A 103 -7.94 -1.47 8.05
CA GLU A 103 -9.32 -1.71 8.48
C GLU A 103 -10.28 -0.69 7.87
N ARG A 104 -9.91 0.59 7.85
CA ARG A 104 -10.69 1.65 7.22
C ARG A 104 -10.87 1.42 5.72
N MET A 105 -9.83 0.99 5.01
CA MET A 105 -9.91 0.64 3.59
C MET A 105 -10.86 -0.53 3.37
N GLU A 106 -10.72 -1.60 4.16
CA GLU A 106 -11.59 -2.79 4.06
C GLU A 106 -13.04 -2.46 4.37
N LYS A 107 -13.30 -1.61 5.35
CA LYS A 107 -14.66 -1.14 5.68
C LYS A 107 -15.29 -0.40 4.49
N ARG A 108 -14.57 0.52 3.85
CA ARG A 108 -15.06 1.23 2.65
C ARG A 108 -15.40 0.26 1.52
N LEU A 109 -14.54 -0.72 1.25
CA LEU A 109 -14.81 -1.72 0.21
C LEU A 109 -16.07 -2.53 0.51
N ARG A 110 -16.32 -2.86 1.78
CA ARG A 110 -17.56 -3.56 2.19
C ARG A 110 -18.79 -2.68 2.04
N GLU A 111 -18.71 -1.41 2.41
CA GLU A 111 -19.81 -0.44 2.26
C GLU A 111 -20.14 -0.20 0.78
N GLU A 112 -19.13 0.02 -0.06
CA GLU A 112 -19.31 0.17 -1.52
C GLU A 112 -19.93 -1.09 -2.16
N ALA A 113 -19.51 -2.28 -1.73
CA ALA A 113 -20.09 -3.53 -2.20
C ALA A 113 -21.56 -3.67 -1.76
N ALA A 114 -21.88 -3.33 -0.51
CA ALA A 114 -23.25 -3.38 0.01
C ALA A 114 -24.16 -2.36 -0.67
N GLU A 115 -23.68 -1.14 -0.94
CA GLU A 115 -24.42 -0.12 -1.67
C GLU A 115 -24.71 -0.57 -3.11
N LYS A 116 -23.71 -1.15 -3.77
CA LYS A 116 -23.87 -1.69 -5.12
C LYS A 116 -24.90 -2.82 -5.15
N GLU A 117 -24.84 -3.76 -4.20
CA GLU A 117 -25.81 -4.85 -4.11
C GLU A 117 -27.23 -4.34 -3.85
N HIS A 118 -27.39 -3.38 -2.92
CA HIS A 118 -28.69 -2.76 -2.64
C HIS A 118 -29.25 -2.07 -3.89
N LYS A 119 -28.42 -1.32 -4.61
CA LYS A 119 -28.81 -0.65 -5.86
C LYS A 119 -29.23 -1.66 -6.93
N GLU A 120 -28.46 -2.73 -7.13
CA GLU A 120 -28.80 -3.80 -8.08
C GLU A 120 -30.08 -4.55 -7.68
N GLU A 121 -30.34 -4.73 -6.38
CA GLU A 121 -31.60 -5.29 -5.90
C GLU A 121 -32.78 -4.34 -6.14
N GLU A 122 -32.63 -3.04 -5.86
CA GLU A 122 -33.66 -2.04 -6.12
C GLU A 122 -33.98 -1.93 -7.61
N GLU A 123 -32.98 -1.94 -8.47
CA GLU A 123 -33.16 -1.98 -9.93
C GLU A 123 -33.92 -3.25 -10.36
N ARG A 124 -33.60 -4.42 -9.81
CA ARG A 124 -34.35 -5.66 -10.05
C ARG A 124 -35.81 -5.55 -9.63
N ARG A 125 -36.09 -4.93 -8.47
CA ARG A 125 -37.46 -4.69 -7.97
C ARG A 125 -38.22 -3.71 -8.87
N CYS A 126 -37.60 -2.61 -9.29
CA CYS A 126 -38.18 -1.64 -10.21
C CYS A 126 -38.54 -2.26 -11.56
N VAL A 127 -37.63 -3.03 -12.16
CA VAL A 127 -37.86 -3.74 -13.43
C VAL A 127 -39.00 -4.75 -13.29
N ALA A 128 -39.08 -5.49 -12.17
CA ALA A 128 -40.16 -6.43 -11.91
C ALA A 128 -41.52 -5.72 -11.78
N ALA A 129 -41.59 -4.62 -11.02
CA ALA A 129 -42.81 -3.84 -10.85
C ALA A 129 -43.31 -3.24 -12.18
N GLU A 130 -42.39 -2.78 -13.04
CA GLU A 130 -42.77 -2.25 -14.36
C GLU A 130 -43.31 -3.34 -15.29
N ARG A 131 -42.68 -4.53 -15.32
CA ARG A 131 -43.20 -5.68 -16.07
C ARG A 131 -44.62 -6.05 -15.63
N GLU A 132 -44.88 -6.05 -14.33
CA GLU A 132 -46.19 -6.34 -13.77
C GLU A 132 -47.25 -5.28 -14.15
N ARG A 133 -46.89 -3.98 -14.12
CA ARG A 133 -47.76 -2.88 -14.58
C ARG A 133 -48.10 -3.01 -16.06
N ARG A 134 -47.11 -3.30 -16.92
CA ARG A 134 -47.33 -3.52 -18.36
C ARG A 134 -48.21 -4.75 -18.62
N GLY A 135 -48.02 -5.83 -17.84
CA GLY A 135 -48.86 -7.02 -17.86
C GLY A 135 -50.32 -6.71 -17.49
N ARG A 136 -50.56 -6.01 -16.38
CA ARG A 136 -51.90 -5.55 -15.97
C ARG A 136 -52.57 -4.67 -17.02
N GLY A 137 -51.85 -3.70 -17.58
CA GLY A 137 -52.36 -2.84 -18.65
C GLY A 137 -52.73 -3.61 -19.92
N SER A 138 -51.92 -4.60 -20.30
CA SER A 138 -52.22 -5.46 -21.45
C SER A 138 -53.47 -6.32 -21.22
N LEU A 139 -53.64 -6.87 -20.00
CA LEU A 139 -54.82 -7.63 -19.61
C LEU A 139 -56.08 -6.76 -19.59
N SER A 140 -56.00 -5.51 -19.10
CA SER A 140 -57.15 -4.60 -19.09
C SER A 140 -57.57 -4.20 -20.50
N VAL A 141 -56.62 -3.85 -21.38
CA VAL A 141 -56.93 -3.54 -22.79
C VAL A 141 -57.57 -4.74 -23.50
N HIS A 142 -57.07 -5.95 -23.28
CA HIS A 142 -57.66 -7.16 -23.84
C HIS A 142 -59.09 -7.40 -23.33
N ALA A 143 -59.34 -7.17 -22.04
CA ALA A 143 -60.68 -7.28 -21.46
C ALA A 143 -61.66 -6.26 -22.04
N GLU A 144 -61.25 -5.00 -22.21
CA GLU A 144 -62.06 -3.94 -22.82
C GLU A 144 -62.39 -4.25 -24.29
N GLN A 145 -61.41 -4.70 -25.07
CA GLN A 145 -61.61 -5.07 -26.47
C GLN A 145 -62.59 -6.24 -26.61
N LYS A 146 -62.51 -7.22 -25.70
CA LYS A 146 -63.45 -8.35 -25.63
C LYS A 146 -64.86 -7.90 -25.26
N GLN A 147 -65.01 -6.98 -24.32
CA GLN A 147 -66.32 -6.40 -23.98
C GLN A 147 -66.90 -5.59 -25.14
N ARG A 148 -66.09 -4.81 -25.85
CA ARG A 148 -66.52 -4.02 -27.01
C ARG A 148 -67.02 -4.91 -28.14
N SER A 149 -66.31 -6.00 -28.42
CA SER A 149 -66.69 -6.97 -29.45
C SER A 149 -68.02 -7.68 -29.13
N ARG A 150 -68.34 -7.88 -27.86
CA ARG A 150 -69.62 -8.46 -27.40
C ARG A 150 -70.81 -7.49 -27.50
N ARG A 151 -70.57 -6.19 -27.61
CA ARG A 151 -71.62 -5.15 -27.70
C ARG A 151 -71.98 -4.77 -29.13
N ILE A 152 -71.33 -5.34 -30.14
CA ILE A 152 -71.67 -5.11 -31.55
C ILE A 152 -72.94 -5.92 -31.85
N PRO A 153 -74.07 -5.30 -32.23
CA PRO A 153 -75.29 -6.03 -32.58
C PRO A 153 -75.04 -6.85 -33.86
N MET A 154 -75.47 -8.11 -33.86
CA MET A 154 -75.50 -8.93 -35.07
C MET A 154 -76.58 -8.36 -36.02
N PRO A 155 -76.29 -8.24 -37.33
CA PRO A 155 -77.25 -7.72 -38.32
C PRO A 155 -78.46 -8.63 -38.51
#